data_AF-A0A2I1HE12-F1
#
_entry.id   AF-A0A2I1HE12-F1
#
_cell.length_a   1.000
_cell.length_b   1.000
_cell.length_c   1.000
_cell.angle_alpha   90.00
_cell.angle_beta   90.00
_cell.angle_gamma   90.00
#
_symmetry.space_group_name_H-M   'P 1'
#
loop_
_entity.id
_entity.type
_entity.pdbx_description
1 polymer ?
#
loop_
_entity_poly.entity_id
_entity_poly.type
_entity_poly.pdbx_seq_one_letter_code
_entity_poly.pdbx_strand_id
1 'polypeptide(L)'
;MSTSKSYPGQQYLISYLNERGNKSSYYGFLNSYNNVLIVASTFSDSWQDLNNTWISHFLEKIEKLDLNQKDFKRKINVECLRYAKEMQIIWEKVINENKKDTLQDKQKRGLKRVRDDNTDTENLSTEHWTNFRAKQGKFSI
;
A
#
# COMPACT_ATOMS: atom_id res chain seq x y z
N MET A 1 16.58 17.64 13.05
CA MET A 1 15.20 17.15 12.78
C MET A 1 15.20 16.48 11.41
N SER A 2 15.50 15.19 11.33
CA SER A 2 15.50 14.47 10.05
C SER A 2 14.07 14.04 9.75
N THR A 3 13.40 14.76 8.86
CA THR A 3 12.10 14.37 8.35
C THR A 3 12.27 13.08 7.55
N SER A 4 11.97 11.94 8.18
CA SER A 4 11.79 10.68 7.46
C SER A 4 10.79 10.96 6.34
N LYS A 5 11.21 10.85 5.07
CA LYS A 5 10.29 10.94 3.93
C LYS A 5 9.14 9.98 4.19
N SER A 6 7.94 10.56 4.31
CA SER A 6 6.72 9.77 4.47
C SER A 6 6.38 9.14 3.13
N TYR A 7 6.27 7.81 3.08
CA TYR A 7 5.81 7.11 1.87
C TYR A 7 4.41 6.53 2.11
N PRO A 8 3.59 6.40 1.05
CA PRO A 8 2.28 5.78 1.16
C PRO A 8 2.38 4.38 1.80
N GLY A 9 1.45 4.03 2.68
CA GLY A 9 1.48 2.73 3.35
C GLY A 9 2.37 2.65 4.61
N GLN A 10 3.22 3.65 4.88
CA GLN A 10 4.14 3.66 6.02
C GLN A 10 3.43 3.47 7.38
N GLN A 11 2.26 4.08 7.58
CA GLN A 11 1.51 3.98 8.84
C GLN A 11 1.07 2.54 9.17
N TYR A 12 0.76 1.75 8.14
CA TYR A 12 0.32 0.36 8.31
C TYR A 12 1.49 -0.54 8.67
N LEU A 13 2.66 -0.31 8.07
CA LEU A 13 3.88 -0.99 8.45
C LEU A 13 4.25 -0.70 9.91
N ILE A 14 4.19 0.58 10.33
CA ILE A 14 4.46 0.96 11.72
C ILE A 14 3.46 0.28 12.68
N SER A 15 2.17 0.32 12.36
CA SER A 15 1.13 -0.34 13.16
C SER A 15 1.39 -1.83 13.30
N TYR A 16 1.68 -2.52 12.19
CA TYR A 16 1.97 -3.95 12.19
C TYR A 16 3.18 -4.31 13.06
N LEU A 17 4.26 -3.54 12.93
CA LEU A 17 5.48 -3.76 13.69
C LEU A 17 5.29 -3.48 15.18
N ASN A 18 4.54 -2.44 15.54
CA ASN A 18 4.23 -2.12 16.94
C ASN A 18 3.37 -3.21 17.59
N GLU A 19 2.40 -3.76 16.87
CA GLU A 19 1.52 -4.82 17.38
C GLU A 19 2.27 -6.15 17.59
N ARG A 20 3.14 -6.52 16.64
CA ARG A 20 3.83 -7.83 16.68
C ARG A 20 5.21 -7.81 17.30
N GLY A 21 5.90 -6.68 17.31
CA GLY A 21 7.29 -6.56 17.76
C GLY A 21 8.20 -7.62 17.15
N ASN A 22 8.91 -8.37 17.98
CA ASN A 22 9.82 -9.45 17.56
C ASN A 22 9.15 -10.61 16.82
N LYS A 23 7.82 -10.76 16.91
CA LYS A 23 7.05 -11.79 16.19
C LYS A 23 6.69 -11.36 14.76
N SER A 24 7.06 -10.16 14.36
CA SER A 24 6.78 -9.63 13.03
C SER A 24 7.40 -10.50 11.94
N SER A 25 6.66 -10.69 10.85
CA SER A 25 7.08 -11.46 9.67
C SER A 25 6.90 -10.57 8.45
N TYR A 26 7.88 -10.55 7.55
CA TYR A 26 7.75 -9.78 6.32
C TYR A 26 6.70 -10.42 5.41
N TYR A 27 6.75 -11.74 5.25
CA TYR A 27 5.70 -12.47 4.52
C TYR A 27 4.32 -12.26 5.16
N GLY A 28 4.24 -12.33 6.49
CA GLY A 28 2.99 -12.08 7.22
C GLY A 28 2.45 -10.68 7.00
N PHE A 29 3.32 -9.66 6.94
CA PHE A 29 2.93 -8.30 6.59
C PHE A 29 2.37 -8.22 5.17
N LEU A 30 3.07 -8.78 4.18
CA LEU A 30 2.59 -8.79 2.80
C LEU A 30 1.20 -9.41 2.71
N ASN A 31 1.06 -10.65 3.19
CA ASN A 31 -0.19 -11.40 3.10
C ASN A 31 -1.40 -10.69 3.76
N SER A 32 -1.17 -10.00 4.88
CA SER A 32 -2.24 -9.30 5.61
C SER A 32 -2.58 -7.91 5.06
N TYR A 33 -1.65 -7.24 4.37
CA TYR A 33 -1.79 -5.83 3.98
C TYR A 33 -1.77 -5.57 2.47
N ASN A 34 -2.03 -6.60 1.64
CA ASN A 34 -2.08 -6.48 0.18
C ASN A 34 -2.88 -5.27 -0.34
N ASN A 35 -4.06 -4.98 0.25
CA ASN A 35 -4.90 -3.82 -0.13
C ASN A 35 -4.20 -2.48 0.08
N VAL A 36 -3.37 -2.37 1.13
CA VAL A 36 -2.57 -1.17 1.40
C VAL A 36 -1.38 -1.09 0.43
N LEU A 37 -0.76 -2.22 0.14
CA LEU A 37 0.36 -2.30 -0.80
C LEU A 37 -0.03 -1.85 -2.20
N ILE A 38 -1.26 -2.15 -2.65
CA ILE A 38 -1.83 -1.68 -3.92
C ILE A 38 -1.69 -0.16 -4.03
N VAL A 39 -2.30 0.57 -3.09
CA VAL A 39 -2.26 2.04 -3.06
C VAL A 39 -0.82 2.57 -2.96
N ALA A 40 0.03 1.88 -2.21
CA ALA A 40 1.35 2.38 -1.87
C ALA A 40 2.46 2.05 -2.88
N SER A 41 2.22 1.10 -3.78
CA SER A 41 3.25 0.52 -4.67
C SER A 41 3.06 0.91 -6.14
N THR A 42 2.46 2.07 -6.41
CA THR A 42 2.19 2.58 -7.76
C THR A 42 3.45 3.04 -8.52
N PHE A 43 4.64 2.83 -7.95
CA PHE A 43 5.91 3.35 -8.44
C PHE A 43 6.73 2.36 -9.28
N SER A 44 6.36 1.08 -9.35
CA SER A 44 7.09 0.09 -10.15
C SER A 44 6.20 -1.02 -10.70
N ASP A 45 6.51 -1.46 -11.92
CA ASP A 45 5.93 -2.63 -12.58
C ASP A 45 6.76 -3.91 -12.38
N SER A 46 7.89 -3.83 -11.67
CA SER A 46 8.78 -4.95 -11.36
C SER A 46 8.49 -5.46 -9.96
N TRP A 47 8.03 -6.71 -9.86
CA TRP A 47 7.74 -7.32 -8.56
C TRP A 47 9.00 -7.43 -7.69
N GLN A 48 10.18 -7.62 -8.29
CA GLN A 48 11.46 -7.67 -7.57
C GLN A 48 11.79 -6.31 -6.95
N ASP A 49 11.60 -5.23 -7.71
CA ASP A 49 11.89 -3.88 -7.22
C ASP A 49 10.95 -3.51 -6.08
N LEU A 50 9.65 -3.80 -6.22
CA LEU A 50 8.67 -3.61 -5.15
C LEU A 50 9.07 -4.38 -3.89
N ASN A 51 9.40 -5.66 -4.03
CA ASN A 51 9.81 -6.51 -2.92
C ASN A 51 11.04 -5.94 -2.19
N ASN A 52 12.08 -5.57 -2.94
CA ASN A 52 13.33 -5.03 -2.39
C ASN A 52 13.12 -3.68 -1.69
N THR A 53 12.31 -2.80 -2.27
CA THR A 53 11.94 -1.52 -1.65
C THR A 53 11.20 -1.74 -0.34
N TRP A 54 10.21 -2.64 -0.31
CA TRP A 54 9.44 -2.92 0.89
C TRP A 54 10.23 -3.65 1.97
N ILE A 55 11.17 -4.53 1.62
CA ILE A 55 12.13 -5.09 2.59
C ILE A 55 12.99 -3.99 3.21
N SER A 56 13.47 -3.04 2.39
CA SER A 56 14.28 -1.92 2.87
C SER A 56 13.50 -1.06 3.85
N HIS A 57 12.25 -0.73 3.52
CA HIS A 57 11.34 -0.01 4.42
C HIS A 57 11.06 -0.79 5.71
N PHE A 58 10.81 -2.10 5.62
CA PHE A 58 10.60 -2.96 6.78
C PHE A 58 11.81 -2.90 7.72
N LEU A 59 13.02 -3.10 7.21
CA LEU A 59 14.25 -3.07 8.00
C LEU A 59 14.57 -1.68 8.59
N GLU A 60 14.29 -0.61 7.86
CA GLU A 60 14.43 0.77 8.35
C GLU A 60 13.51 1.01 9.55
N LYS A 61 12.28 0.48 9.53
CA LYS A 61 11.35 0.61 10.67
C LYS A 61 11.74 -0.26 11.86
N ILE A 62 12.25 -1.48 11.62
CA ILE A 62 12.82 -2.33 12.67
C ILE A 62 13.95 -1.59 13.41
N GLU A 63 14.85 -0.94 12.67
CA GLU A 63 15.95 -0.16 13.25
C GLU A 63 15.45 1.03 14.07
N LYS A 64 14.45 1.76 13.56
CA LYS A 64 13.83 2.89 14.28
C LYS A 64 13.08 2.48 15.56
N LEU A 65 12.66 1.22 15.67
CA LEU A 65 11.95 0.66 16.83
C LEU A 65 12.90 -0.03 17.81
N ASP A 66 14.22 0.10 17.63
CA ASP A 66 15.25 -0.53 18.47
C ASP A 66 15.11 -2.07 18.56
N LEU A 67 14.64 -2.69 17.47
CA LEU A 67 14.52 -4.14 17.34
C LEU A 67 15.79 -4.72 16.72
N ASN A 68 16.07 -6.01 16.96
CA ASN A 68 17.29 -6.66 16.47
C ASN A 68 17.31 -6.81 14.93
N GLN A 69 17.87 -5.81 14.26
CA GLN A 69 17.95 -5.75 12.79
C GLN A 69 18.65 -6.97 12.17
N LYS A 70 19.68 -7.52 12.82
CA LYS A 70 20.44 -8.67 12.29
C LYS A 70 19.59 -9.93 12.27
N ASP A 71 18.81 -10.16 13.32
CA ASP A 71 17.88 -11.29 13.38
C ASP A 71 16.77 -11.16 12.36
N PHE A 72 16.23 -9.95 12.17
CA PHE A 72 15.23 -9.69 11.15
C PHE A 72 15.76 -9.87 9.73
N LYS A 73 16.97 -9.38 9.41
CA LYS A 73 17.59 -9.62 8.09
C LYS A 73 17.68 -11.10 7.76
N ARG A 74 18.16 -11.91 8.71
CA ARG A 74 18.23 -13.37 8.55
C ARG A 74 16.85 -14.00 8.38
N LYS A 75 15.88 -13.60 9.21
CA LYS A 75 14.50 -14.10 9.15
C LYS A 75 13.85 -13.79 7.80
N ILE A 76 13.95 -12.55 7.34
CA ILE A 76 13.41 -12.11 6.05
C ILE A 76 14.04 -12.91 4.91
N ASN A 77 15.36 -13.12 4.92
CA ASN A 77 16.01 -13.94 3.90
C ASN A 77 15.45 -15.37 3.85
N VAL A 78 15.25 -16.00 5.00
CA VAL A 78 14.63 -17.34 5.08
C VAL A 78 13.17 -17.31 4.58
N GLU A 79 12.39 -16.30 4.96
CA GLU A 79 11.01 -16.13 4.49
C GLU A 79 10.95 -15.92 2.97
N CYS A 80 11.79 -15.06 2.40
CA CYS A 80 11.85 -14.80 0.96
C CYS A 80 12.25 -16.03 0.16
N LEU A 81 13.18 -16.85 0.67
CA LEU A 81 13.54 -18.11 0.04
C LEU A 81 12.40 -19.14 0.12
N ARG A 82 11.73 -19.23 1.28
CA ARG A 82 10.68 -20.21 1.52
C ARG A 82 9.39 -19.91 0.76
N TYR A 83 9.03 -18.63 0.67
CA TYR A 83 7.75 -18.16 0.11
C TYR A 83 7.95 -17.35 -1.18
N ALA A 84 9.02 -17.63 -1.93
CA ALA A 84 9.40 -16.86 -3.11
C ALA A 84 8.25 -16.75 -4.13
N LYS A 85 7.57 -17.86 -4.41
CA LYS A 85 6.47 -17.93 -5.38
C LYS A 85 5.24 -17.20 -4.88
N GLU A 86 4.92 -17.34 -3.60
CA GLU A 86 3.77 -16.71 -2.96
C GLU A 86 3.93 -15.20 -2.90
N MET A 87 5.13 -14.72 -2.55
CA MET A 87 5.46 -13.29 -2.59
C MET A 87 5.37 -12.72 -4.01
N GLN A 88 5.87 -13.46 -5.01
CA GLN A 88 5.73 -13.06 -6.41
C GLN A 88 4.25 -12.91 -6.81
N ILE A 89 3.41 -13.90 -6.50
CA ILE A 89 1.97 -13.84 -6.79
C ILE A 89 1.30 -12.63 -6.14
N ILE A 90 1.66 -12.32 -4.89
CA ILE A 90 1.18 -11.14 -4.18
C ILE A 90 1.55 -9.85 -4.93
N TRP A 91 2.82 -9.71 -5.32
CA TRP A 91 3.29 -8.51 -6.01
C TRP A 91 2.72 -8.37 -7.42
N GLU A 92 2.60 -9.46 -8.16
CA GLU A 92 1.96 -9.46 -9.48
C GLU A 92 0.50 -9.04 -9.38
N LYS A 93 -0.22 -9.49 -8.33
CA LYS A 93 -1.58 -9.02 -8.05
C LYS A 93 -1.61 -7.52 -7.78
N VAL A 94 -0.72 -7.00 -6.94
CA VAL A 94 -0.58 -5.56 -6.65
C VAL A 94 -0.36 -4.74 -7.94
N ILE A 95 0.57 -5.18 -8.79
CA ILE A 95 0.88 -4.51 -10.07
C ILE A 95 -0.32 -4.53 -11.01
N ASN A 96 -0.98 -5.69 -11.14
CA ASN A 96 -2.13 -5.85 -12.02
C ASN A 96 -3.33 -5.00 -11.59
N GLU A 97 -3.56 -4.86 -10.28
CA GLU A 97 -4.61 -3.98 -9.75
C GLU A 97 -4.30 -2.51 -10.02
N ASN A 98 -3.05 -2.08 -9.80
CA ASN A 98 -2.61 -0.72 -10.14
C ASN A 98 -2.78 -0.39 -11.63
N LYS A 99 -2.52 -1.35 -12.53
CA LYS A 99 -2.76 -1.17 -13.97
C LYS A 99 -4.25 -1.01 -14.30
N LYS A 100 -5.15 -1.72 -13.62
CA LYS A 100 -6.60 -1.57 -13.85
C LYS A 100 -7.11 -0.21 -13.43
N ASP A 101 -6.67 0.29 -12.27
CA ASP A 101 -7.09 1.59 -11.76
C ASP A 101 -6.66 2.74 -12.69
N THR A 102 -5.42 2.69 -13.19
CA THR A 102 -4.94 3.69 -14.16
C THR A 102 -5.71 3.66 -15.48
N LEU A 103 -6.20 2.51 -15.93
CA LEU A 103 -7.01 2.38 -17.15
C LEU A 103 -8.43 2.92 -16.96
N GLN A 104 -9.08 2.64 -15.81
CA GLN A 104 -10.39 3.20 -15.49
C GLN A 104 -10.35 4.73 -15.37
N ASP A 105 -9.29 5.27 -14.76
CA ASP A 105 -9.09 6.72 -14.67
C ASP A 105 -8.86 7.39 -16.04
N LYS A 106 -8.17 6.69 -16.96
CA LYS A 106 -7.98 7.17 -18.34
C LYS A 106 -9.28 7.13 -19.14
N GLN A 107 -10.10 6.08 -19.00
CA GLN A 107 -11.41 5.99 -19.64
C GLN A 107 -12.38 7.07 -19.13
N LYS A 108 -12.45 7.30 -17.82
CA LYS A 108 -13.27 8.39 -17.24
C LYS A 108 -12.83 9.78 -17.71
N ARG A 109 -11.53 10.02 -17.84
CA ARG A 109 -10.98 11.28 -18.36
C ARG A 109 -11.17 11.45 -19.88
N GLY A 110 -11.12 10.36 -20.64
CA GLY A 110 -11.42 10.36 -22.08
C GLY A 110 -12.89 10.64 -22.36
N LEU A 111 -13.80 10.03 -21.60
CA LEU A 111 -15.25 10.24 -21.72
C LEU A 111 -15.66 11.69 -21.38
N LYS A 112 -14.90 12.37 -20.53
CA LYS A 112 -15.15 13.78 -20.15
C LYS A 112 -14.73 14.79 -21.23
N ARG A 113 -13.84 14.44 -22.17
CA ARG A 113 -13.41 15.33 -23.28
C ARG A 113 -14.28 15.24 -24.53
N VAL A 114 -15.31 14.37 -24.54
CA VAL A 114 -16.22 14.18 -25.67
C VAL A 114 -17.54 14.95 -25.47
N ARG A 115 -17.68 15.72 -24.39
CA ARG A 115 -18.95 16.38 -24.00
C ARG A 115 -18.93 17.91 -24.02
N ASP A 116 -17.98 18.54 -24.70
CA ASP A 116 -17.93 20.00 -24.79
C ASP A 116 -18.63 20.58 -26.04
N ASP A 117 -19.34 19.77 -26.82
CA ASP A 117 -20.25 20.27 -27.85
C ASP A 117 -21.67 19.73 -27.60
N ASN A 118 -22.57 20.69 -27.31
CA ASN A 118 -24.03 20.65 -27.32
C ASN A 118 -24.80 20.50 -25.99
N THR A 119 -25.24 21.67 -25.50
CA THR A 119 -26.55 22.03 -24.93
C THR A 119 -27.12 21.32 -23.70
N ASP A 120 -27.28 22.13 -22.64
CA ASP A 120 -28.29 22.15 -21.57
C ASP A 120 -29.12 20.88 -21.33
N THR A 121 -28.88 20.22 -20.20
CA THR A 121 -29.94 19.69 -19.32
C THR A 121 -29.35 19.43 -17.93
N GLU A 122 -29.95 20.10 -16.95
CA GLU A 122 -29.70 19.96 -15.51
C GLU A 122 -29.79 18.50 -15.05
N ASN A 123 -28.74 17.98 -14.39
CA ASN A 123 -28.93 17.11 -13.23
C ASN A 123 -27.64 17.00 -12.40
N LEU A 124 -27.61 17.68 -11.26
CA LEU A 124 -26.57 17.57 -10.25
C LEU A 124 -26.81 16.30 -9.42
N SER A 125 -25.91 15.33 -9.52
CA SER A 125 -25.75 14.27 -8.52
C SER A 125 -24.29 14.23 -8.08
N THR A 126 -23.94 15.17 -7.21
CA THR A 126 -22.71 15.16 -6.42
C THR A 126 -23.03 14.65 -5.01
N GLU A 127 -23.20 13.33 -4.88
CA GLU A 127 -23.12 12.65 -3.58
C GLU A 127 -22.32 11.35 -3.74
N HIS A 128 -21.01 11.46 -3.53
CA HIS A 128 -20.16 10.37 -3.08
C HIS A 128 -18.85 11.01 -2.64
N TRP A 129 -18.66 11.20 -1.32
CA TRP A 129 -17.37 11.17 -0.59
C TRP A 129 -17.43 11.72 0.85
N THR A 130 -18.61 11.97 1.43
CA THR A 130 -18.71 12.40 2.85
C THR A 130 -18.73 11.27 3.89
N ASN A 131 -18.71 9.98 3.50
CA ASN A 131 -18.92 8.88 4.46
C ASN A 131 -17.67 8.14 4.98
N PHE A 132 -16.44 8.55 4.65
CA PHE A 132 -15.25 7.91 5.23
C PHE A 132 -14.77 8.56 6.54
N ARG A 133 -15.22 9.78 6.86
CA ARG A 133 -14.76 10.53 8.05
C ARG A 133 -15.69 10.46 9.27
N ALA A 134 -16.85 9.79 9.18
CA ALA A 134 -17.86 9.75 10.23
C ALA A 134 -17.91 8.46 11.08
N LYS A 135 -17.01 7.48 10.85
CA LYS A 135 -17.00 6.18 11.57
C LYS A 135 -15.77 5.88 12.43
N GLN A 136 -14.93 6.89 12.73
CA GLN A 136 -13.83 6.76 13.70
C GLN A 136 -13.85 7.93 14.69
N GLY A 137 -14.99 8.12 15.37
CA GLY A 137 -15.15 9.14 16.40
C GLY A 137 -16.30 8.79 17.32
N LYS A 138 -16.00 7.95 18.33
CA LYS A 138 -16.64 7.92 19.67
C LYS A 138 -16.03 6.78 20.50
N PHE A 139 -14.83 7.01 21.02
CA PHE A 139 -14.50 6.57 22.37
C PHE A 139 -14.18 7.85 23.14
N SER A 140 -15.10 8.25 24.01
CA SER A 140 -14.85 9.27 25.03
C SER A 140 -14.96 8.58 26.39
N ILE A 141 -13.82 8.66 27.09
CA ILE A 141 -13.56 8.58 28.53
C ILE A 141 -14.05 7.33 29.25
#